data_AF-A0A109J778-F1
#
_entry.id   AF-A0A109J778-F1
#
_cell.length_a   1.000
_cell.length_b   1.000
_cell.length_c   1.000
_cell.angle_alpha   90.00
_cell.angle_beta   90.00
_cell.angle_gamma   90.00
#
_symmetry.space_group_name_H-M   'P 1'
#
loop_
_entity.id
_entity.type
_entity.pdbx_description
1 polymer ?
#
loop_
_entity_poly.entity_id
_entity_poly.type
_entity_poly.pdbx_seq_one_letter_code
_entity_poly.pdbx_strand_id
1 'polypeptide(L)' 'METATIIGVDLAKNVFQLHGAAEDGSVVFRRKLSRLQICKFMASHPPCVVAMEACGSSPTGPGKWLDLAMRQG' A
#
# COMPACT_ATOMS: atom_id res chain seq x y z
N MET A 1 4.90 -18.21 0.00
CA MET A 1 4.38 -16.88 -0.39
C MET A 1 5.15 -15.86 0.41
N GLU A 2 5.75 -14.89 -0.27
CA GLU A 2 6.37 -13.72 0.34
C GLU A 2 5.31 -12.94 1.12
N THR A 3 5.37 -12.98 2.45
CA THR A 3 4.36 -12.37 3.33
C THR A 3 4.93 -11.07 3.87
N ALA A 4 4.39 -9.95 3.42
CA ALA A 4 4.75 -8.64 3.94
C ALA A 4 3.91 -8.31 5.18
N THR A 5 4.52 -7.74 6.22
CA THR A 5 3.78 -7.23 7.39
C THR A 5 3.27 -5.82 7.16
N ILE A 6 3.94 -5.08 6.25
CA ILE A 6 3.57 -3.73 5.83
C ILE A 6 3.54 -3.66 4.30
N ILE A 7 2.48 -3.11 3.73
CA ILE A 7 2.37 -2.86 2.28
C ILE A 7 2.16 -1.37 2.04
N GLY A 8 3.16 -0.72 1.45
CA GLY A 8 3.06 0.62 0.88
C GLY A 8 2.34 0.59 -0.47
N VAL A 9 1.39 1.50 -0.70
CA VAL A 9 0.68 1.67 -1.97
C VAL A 9 0.82 3.12 -2.44
N ASP A 10 1.50 3.31 -3.57
CA ASP A 10 1.66 4.59 -4.26
C ASP A 10 0.72 4.66 -5.48
N LEU A 11 0.07 5.82 -5.60
CA LEU A 11 -0.92 6.14 -6.63
C LEU A 11 -0.25 6.88 -7.80
N ALA A 12 0.37 6.14 -8.72
CA ALA A 12 0.87 6.70 -9.97
C ALA A 12 -0.24 6.78 -11.05
N LYS A 13 -0.04 7.60 -12.09
CA LYS A 13 -1.01 7.74 -13.21
C LYS A 13 -1.34 6.36 -13.80
N ASN A 14 -2.59 5.92 -13.57
CA ASN A 14 -3.21 4.67 -14.05
C ASN A 14 -2.60 3.35 -13.54
N VAL A 15 -1.63 3.36 -12.63
CA VAL A 15 -1.01 2.15 -12.07
C VAL A 15 -0.73 2.30 -10.58
N PHE A 16 -0.87 1.22 -9.83
CA PHE A 16 -0.55 1.18 -8.40
C PHE A 16 0.83 0.57 -8.22
N GLN A 17 1.69 1.24 -7.44
CA GLN A 17 2.98 0.68 -7.01
C GLN A 17 2.82 0.09 -5.62
N LEU A 18 3.05 -1.21 -5.47
CA LEU A 18 3.07 -1.87 -4.17
C LEU A 18 4.50 -2.10 -3.72
N HIS A 19 4.77 -1.80 -2.46
CA HIS A 19 6.01 -2.06 -1.77
C HIS A 19 5.73 -2.88 -0.51
N GLY A 20 6.05 -4.17 -0.53
CA GLY A 20 5.89 -5.04 0.63
C GLY A 20 7.18 -5.07 1.46
N ALA A 21 7.06 -4.84 2.76
CA ALA A 21 8.15 -4.93 3.73
C ALA A 21 7.81 -5.90 4.87
N ALA A 22 8.83 -6.55 5.42
CA ALA A 22 8.73 -7.35 6.63
C ALA A 22 8.82 -6.44 7.88
N GLU A 23 8.68 -7.04 9.07
CA GLU A 23 8.66 -6.30 10.33
C GLU A 23 9.97 -5.57 10.62
N ASP A 24 11.09 -6.11 10.13
CA ASP A 24 12.43 -5.50 10.21
C ASP A 24 12.66 -4.40 9.16
N GLY A 25 11.64 -4.08 8.35
CA GLY A 25 11.73 -3.11 7.26
C GLY A 25 12.44 -3.64 6.00
N SER A 26 12.84 -4.91 5.98
CA SER A 26 13.41 -5.53 4.78
C SER A 26 12.37 -5.64 3.67
N VAL A 27 12.80 -5.41 2.43
CA VAL A 27 11.87 -5.43 1.30
C VAL A 27 11.60 -6.86 0.88
N VAL A 28 10.33 -7.23 0.95
CA VAL A 28 9.83 -8.54 0.54
C VAL A 28 9.52 -8.54 -0.96
N PHE A 29 8.80 -7.52 -1.45
CA PHE A 29 8.49 -7.42 -2.88
C PHE A 29 8.25 -5.97 -3.34
N ARG A 30 8.37 -5.75 -4.65
CA ARG A 30 7.95 -4.52 -5.35
C ARG A 30 7.16 -4.90 -6.59
N ARG A 31 5.92 -4.41 -6.75
CA ARG A 31 5.04 -4.80 -7.87
C ARG A 31 4.28 -3.60 -8.43
N LYS A 32 4.15 -3.55 -9.76
CA LYS A 32 3.23 -2.64 -10.47
C LYS A 32 1.93 -3.39 -10.75
N LEU A 33 0.80 -2.94 -10.23
CA LEU A 33 -0.49 -3.58 -10.42
C LEU A 33 -1.51 -2.60 -11.02
N SER A 34 -2.38 -3.10 -11.89
CA SER A 34 -3.61 -2.40 -12.27
C SER A 34 -4.64 -2.43 -11.14
N ARG A 35 -5.69 -1.61 -11.25
CA ARG A 35 -6.77 -1.55 -10.25
C ARG A 35 -7.46 -2.91 -10.01
N LEU A 36 -7.59 -3.75 -11.05
CA LEU A 36 -8.19 -5.07 -10.89
C LEU A 36 -7.21 -6.05 -10.19
N GLN A 37 -5.92 -5.90 -10.46
CA GLN A 37 -4.90 -6.76 -9.89
C GLN A 37 -4.64 -6.46 -8.42
N ILE A 38 -4.71 -5.18 -7.98
CA ILE A 38 -4.55 -4.84 -6.56
C ILE A 38 -5.66 -5.44 -5.71
N CYS A 39 -6.92 -5.43 -6.15
CA CYS A 39 -8.02 -6.08 -5.42
C CYS A 39 -7.78 -7.58 -5.26
N LYS A 40 -7.38 -8.27 -6.33
CA LYS A 40 -7.06 -9.71 -6.28
C LYS A 40 -5.86 -10.01 -5.39
N PHE A 41 -4.84 -9.14 -5.43
CA PHE A 41 -3.63 -9.29 -4.62
C PHE A 41 -3.92 -9.10 -3.14
N MET A 42 -4.63 -8.03 -2.76
CA MET A 42 -4.97 -7.77 -1.36
C MET A 42 -5.91 -8.82 -0.78
N ALA A 43 -6.80 -9.40 -1.60
CA ALA A 43 -7.71 -10.48 -1.16
C ALA A 43 -7.00 -11.82 -0.93
N SER A 44 -5.85 -12.08 -1.57
CA SER A 44 -5.08 -13.31 -1.39
C SER A 44 -3.91 -13.16 -0.42
N HIS A 45 -3.55 -11.93 -0.06
CA HIS A 45 -2.48 -11.64 0.89
C HIS A 45 -2.99 -11.78 2.34
N PRO A 46 -2.21 -12.36 3.26
CA PRO A 46 -2.55 -12.35 4.68
C PRO A 46 -2.79 -10.93 5.24
N PRO A 47 -3.57 -10.78 6.34
CA PRO A 47 -3.76 -9.49 6.99
C PRO A 47 -2.42 -8.81 7.30
N CYS A 48 -2.29 -7.54 6.92
CA CYS A 48 -1.09 -6.73 7.09
C CYS A 48 -1.46 -5.25 7.21
N VAL A 49 -0.50 -4.42 7.62
CA VAL A 49 -0.69 -2.97 7.64
C VAL A 49 -0.55 -2.44 6.23
N VAL A 50 -1.61 -1.80 5.72
CA VAL A 50 -1.55 -1.11 4.42
C VAL A 50 -1.33 0.38 4.67
N ALA A 51 -0.21 0.90 4.18
CA ALA A 51 0.10 2.32 4.14
C ALA A 51 -0.17 2.83 2.72
N MET A 52 -1.21 3.65 2.55
CA MET A 52 -1.55 4.23 1.26
C MET A 52 -1.13 5.69 1.22
N GLU A 53 -0.50 6.11 0.13
CA GLU A 53 -0.25 7.53 -0.11
C GLU A 53 -1.59 8.26 -0.28
N ALA A 54 -1.83 9.26 0.58
CA ALA A 54 -2.96 10.16 0.39
C ALA A 54 -2.61 11.16 -0.72
N CYS A 55 -3.14 10.95 -1.93
CA CYS A 55 -3.07 11.94 -2.99
C CYS A 55 -3.93 13.15 -2.61
N GLY A 56 -3.34 14.12 -1.92
CA GLY A 56 -3.96 15.39 -1.60
C GLY A 56 -4.11 16.27 -2.84
N SER A 57 -5.18 16.09 -3.61
CA SER A 57 -5.73 17.20 -4.40
C SER A 57 -6.67 18.02 -3.51
N SER A 58 -6.09 18.80 -2.60
CA SER A 58 -6.72 19.97 -1.98
C SER A 58 -5.60 20.89 -1.50
N PRO A 59 -5.66 22.21 -1.78
CA PRO A 59 -4.53 23.10 -1.56
C PRO A 59 -4.26 23.32 -0.07
N THR A 60 -2.97 23.43 0.26
CA THR A 60 -2.37 23.97 1.50
C THR A 60 -2.48 23.14 2.79
N GLY A 61 -1.34 22.60 3.22
CA GLY A 61 -1.09 22.22 4.62
C GLY A 61 0.01 21.14 4.78
N PRO A 62 1.11 21.39 5.53
CA PRO A 62 2.15 20.40 5.75
C PRO A 62 1.74 19.44 6.88
N GLY A 63 1.82 18.12 6.64
CA GLY A 63 1.98 17.15 7.72
C GLY A 63 0.80 16.23 8.08
N LYS A 64 0.24 15.48 7.12
CA LYS A 64 -0.55 14.28 7.47
C LYS A 64 -0.17 13.04 6.65
N TRP A 65 0.89 12.38 7.09
CA TRP A 65 1.18 10.97 6.82
C TRP A 65 0.52 10.07 7.88
N LEU A 66 -0.73 10.36 8.24
CA LEU A 66 -1.46 9.55 9.21
C LEU A 66 -2.88 9.30 8.72
N ASP A 67 -3.25 8.02 8.75
CA ASP A 67 -4.62 7.50 8.79
C ASP A 67 -5.35 7.23 7.48
N LEU A 68 -4.82 6.29 6.69
CA LEU A 68 -5.70 5.26 6.13
C LEU A 68 -5.10 3.86 6.29
N ALA A 69 -4.97 3.44 7.54
CA ALA A 69 -4.81 2.02 7.85
C ALA A 69 -6.17 1.34 7.60
N MET A 70 -6.37 0.82 6.38
CA MET A 70 -7.44 -0.16 6.16
C MET A 70 -7.04 -1.43 6.90
N ARG A 71 -7.47 -1.54 8.17
CA ARG A 71 -7.57 -2.83 8.85
C ARG A 71 -8.67 -3.62 8.13
N GLN A 72 -8.27 -4.48 7.20
CA GLN A 72 -9.16 -5.49 6.65
C GLN A 72 -9.54 -6.41 7.82
N GLY A 73 -10.79 -6.31 8.24
CA GLY A 73 -11.41 -7.22 9.21
C GLY A 73 -11.79 -8.54 8.58
#